data_AF-A0A7V5UJN0-F1
#
_entry.id   AF-A0A7V5UJN0-F1
#
_cell.length_a   1.000
_cell.length_b   1.000
_cell.length_c   1.000
_cell.angle_alpha   90.00
_cell.angle_beta   90.00
_cell.angle_gamma   90.00
#
_symmetry.space_group_name_H-M   'P 1'
#
loop_
_entity.id
_entity.type
_entity.pdbx_description
1 polymer ?
#
loop_
_entity_poly.entity_id
_entity_poly.type
_entity_poly.pdbx_seq_one_letter_code
_entity_poly.pdbx_strand_id
1 'polypeptide(L)'
;MSLEHPHTVNAWSASDMLYGWTTLVQKMVNLAANARKLGLRETWKLYRYRIHERYHDWRLGIRTSGLIDPSELGGDADCQPYEAIHYRCLETIMDYFDPSPDRDVLLDYGSGMGRAVIVAALRPFRRVIGVELSAELSAAARENLRRVSRKLHCHDVQIITTDARDYEVPQDVTAVFLFNPFTGSVLEAVQNHIRQSLADHPRPLRLVYMHPMHQENTFDRLEWLERDARLPTADWDDVVMVGYRAIPERAATEPHTARAILCQNERH
;
A
#
# COMPACT_ATOMS: atom_id res chain seq x y z
N MET A 1 -24.77 38.16 -44.89
CA MET A 1 -23.59 37.78 -45.69
C MET A 1 -22.38 38.31 -44.93
N SER A 2 -21.52 37.49 -44.34
CA SER A 2 -20.92 36.28 -44.93
C SER A 2 -20.77 35.14 -43.92
N LEU A 3 -20.89 33.93 -44.48
CA LEU A 3 -20.61 32.63 -43.89
C LEU A 3 -19.10 32.35 -43.93
N GLU A 4 -18.57 31.61 -42.95
CA GLU A 4 -17.59 30.49 -43.03
C GLU A 4 -17.13 30.15 -41.59
N HIS A 5 -17.41 28.99 -40.96
CA HIS A 5 -16.98 27.58 -41.15
C HIS A 5 -15.52 27.25 -40.69
N PRO A 6 -15.22 26.01 -40.25
CA PRO A 6 -14.79 25.73 -38.87
C PRO A 6 -13.47 24.92 -38.73
N HIS A 7 -13.10 24.63 -37.47
CA HIS A 7 -12.18 23.58 -36.98
C HIS A 7 -10.82 23.37 -37.69
N THR A 8 -9.73 23.79 -37.05
CA THR A 8 -8.40 23.20 -37.29
C THR A 8 -8.15 22.06 -36.31
N VAL A 9 -8.18 20.84 -36.83
CA VAL A 9 -7.67 19.62 -36.20
C VAL A 9 -6.14 19.76 -36.08
N ASN A 10 -5.59 19.58 -34.87
CA ASN A 10 -4.14 19.62 -34.63
C ASN A 10 -3.42 18.60 -35.54
N ALA A 11 -2.58 19.09 -36.44
CA ALA A 11 -1.67 18.28 -37.24
C ALA A 11 -0.49 17.84 -36.38
N TRP A 12 -0.31 16.54 -36.22
CA TRP A 12 0.82 15.93 -35.51
C TRP A 12 2.12 16.21 -36.27
N SER A 13 3.19 16.61 -35.58
CA SER A 13 4.49 16.84 -36.22
C SER A 13 5.14 15.51 -36.62
N ALA A 14 5.93 15.51 -37.70
CA ALA A 14 6.66 14.31 -38.15
C ALA A 14 7.62 13.76 -37.06
N SER A 15 8.14 14.64 -36.18
CA SER A 15 8.92 14.28 -35.01
C SER A 15 8.13 13.50 -33.95
N ASP A 16 6.86 13.85 -33.72
CA ASP A 16 5.99 13.14 -32.76
C ASP A 16 5.62 11.75 -33.28
N MET A 17 5.41 11.63 -34.59
CA MET A 17 5.25 10.33 -35.25
C MET A 17 6.52 9.49 -35.11
N LEU A 18 7.68 10.00 -35.49
CA LEU A 18 8.96 9.28 -35.40
C LEU A 18 9.26 8.79 -33.97
N TYR A 19 9.01 9.62 -32.95
CA TYR A 19 9.17 9.24 -31.54
C TYR A 19 8.16 8.17 -31.09
N GLY A 20 6.91 8.24 -31.56
CA GLY A 20 5.90 7.21 -31.35
C GLY A 20 6.31 5.86 -31.96
N TRP A 21 6.92 5.88 -33.16
CA TRP A 21 7.39 4.66 -33.85
C TRP A 21 8.60 4.02 -33.15
N THR A 22 9.58 4.81 -32.68
CA THR A 22 10.73 4.25 -31.95
C THR A 22 10.34 3.62 -30.62
N THR A 23 9.42 4.24 -29.88
CA THR A 23 8.89 3.67 -28.63
C THR A 23 8.05 2.41 -28.85
N LEU A 24 7.31 2.33 -29.96
CA LEU A 24 6.57 1.13 -30.36
C LEU A 24 7.53 -0.02 -30.70
N VAL A 25 8.56 0.24 -31.49
CA VAL A 25 9.60 -0.75 -31.85
C VAL A 25 10.32 -1.25 -30.60
N GLN A 26 10.72 -0.37 -29.69
CA GLN A 26 11.37 -0.77 -28.43
C GLN A 26 10.45 -1.63 -27.55
N LYS A 27 9.15 -1.31 -27.48
CA LYS A 27 8.17 -2.15 -26.78
C LYS A 27 8.04 -3.54 -27.40
N MET A 28 8.03 -3.64 -28.74
CA MET A 28 8.01 -4.93 -29.44
C MET A 28 9.30 -5.73 -29.20
N VAL A 29 10.47 -5.08 -29.22
CA VAL A 29 11.76 -5.72 -28.92
C VAL A 29 11.78 -6.24 -27.46
N ASN A 30 11.34 -5.43 -26.50
CA ASN A 30 11.25 -5.82 -25.10
C ASN A 30 10.22 -6.95 -24.89
N LEU A 31 9.10 -6.94 -25.62
CA LEU A 31 8.09 -8.00 -25.60
C LEU A 31 8.68 -9.31 -26.13
N ALA A 32 9.38 -9.28 -27.25
CA ALA A 32 10.03 -10.46 -27.84
C ALA A 32 11.16 -11.00 -26.94
N ALA A 33 11.97 -10.12 -26.36
CA ALA A 33 13.01 -10.48 -25.40
C ALA A 33 12.41 -11.13 -24.14
N ASN A 34 11.33 -10.56 -23.58
CA ASN A 34 10.64 -11.13 -22.43
C ASN A 34 9.98 -12.47 -22.78
N ALA A 35 9.34 -12.58 -23.95
CA ALA A 35 8.73 -13.83 -24.41
C ALA A 35 9.75 -14.97 -24.55
N ARG A 36 10.97 -14.65 -25.03
CA ARG A 36 12.08 -15.61 -25.09
C ARG A 36 12.63 -15.98 -23.71
N LYS A 37 12.68 -15.04 -22.77
CA LYS A 37 13.27 -15.23 -21.43
C LYS A 37 12.32 -15.89 -20.43
N LEU A 38 11.07 -15.47 -20.40
CA LEU A 38 10.05 -15.83 -19.40
C LEU A 38 8.97 -16.77 -19.96
N GLY A 39 8.89 -16.90 -21.29
CA GLY A 39 7.79 -17.55 -21.98
C GLY A 39 6.61 -16.59 -22.27
N LEU A 40 5.75 -16.98 -23.21
CA LEU A 40 4.64 -16.14 -23.69
C LEU A 40 3.59 -15.84 -22.60
N ARG A 41 3.28 -16.82 -21.74
CA ARG A 41 2.27 -16.66 -20.68
C ARG A 41 2.70 -15.64 -19.63
N GLU A 42 3.91 -15.78 -19.10
CA GLU A 42 4.45 -14.86 -18.08
C GLU A 42 4.71 -13.47 -18.65
N THR A 43 5.13 -13.41 -19.91
CA THR A 43 5.23 -12.13 -20.63
C THR A 43 3.87 -11.44 -20.75
N TRP A 44 2.82 -12.18 -21.10
CA TRP A 44 1.47 -11.61 -21.18
C TRP A 44 0.97 -11.11 -19.83
N LYS A 45 1.17 -11.89 -18.75
CA LYS A 45 0.86 -11.44 -17.38
C LYS A 45 1.57 -10.13 -17.04
N LEU A 46 2.88 -10.04 -17.28
CA LEU A 46 3.69 -8.85 -17.02
C LEU A 46 3.19 -7.60 -17.76
N TYR A 47 2.85 -7.73 -19.05
CA TYR A 47 2.36 -6.59 -19.83
C TYR A 47 0.93 -6.20 -19.43
N ARG A 48 0.05 -7.19 -19.20
CA ARG A 48 -1.31 -6.93 -18.70
C ARG A 48 -1.27 -6.19 -17.36
N TYR A 49 -0.39 -6.61 -16.46
CA TYR A 49 -0.11 -5.92 -15.20
C TYR A 49 0.32 -4.47 -15.43
N ARG A 50 1.39 -4.23 -16.22
CA ARG A 50 1.90 -2.87 -16.48
C ARG A 50 0.84 -1.94 -17.08
N ILE A 51 0.02 -2.44 -17.99
CA ILE A 51 -1.09 -1.68 -18.58
C ILE A 51 -2.13 -1.35 -17.52
N HIS A 52 -2.51 -2.32 -16.68
CA HIS A 52 -3.48 -2.15 -15.61
C HIS A 52 -3.04 -1.07 -14.61
N GLU A 53 -1.82 -1.16 -14.09
CA GLU A 53 -1.29 -0.18 -13.12
C GLU A 53 -1.23 1.23 -13.71
N ARG A 54 -0.71 1.35 -14.94
CA ARG A 54 -0.60 2.65 -15.62
C ARG A 54 -1.96 3.25 -15.93
N TYR A 55 -2.95 2.43 -16.28
CA TYR A 55 -4.31 2.88 -16.53
C TYR A 55 -4.95 3.46 -15.27
N HIS A 56 -4.78 2.82 -14.10
CA HIS A 56 -5.34 3.31 -12.84
C HIS A 56 -4.66 4.60 -12.35
N ASP A 57 -3.31 4.67 -12.36
CA ASP A 57 -2.56 5.89 -12.06
C ASP A 57 -3.04 7.04 -12.97
N TRP A 58 -3.17 6.80 -14.28
CA TRP A 58 -3.65 7.78 -15.26
C TRP A 58 -5.10 8.21 -15.02
N ARG A 59 -6.02 7.26 -14.79
CA ARG A 59 -7.44 7.51 -14.51
C ARG A 59 -7.63 8.36 -13.26
N LEU A 60 -6.82 8.11 -12.24
CA LEU A 60 -6.83 8.87 -11.00
C LEU A 60 -6.11 10.22 -11.16
N GLY A 61 -5.12 10.31 -12.06
CA GLY A 61 -4.29 11.49 -12.25
C GLY A 61 -3.16 11.56 -11.22
N ILE A 62 -2.75 10.42 -10.68
CA ILE A 62 -1.72 10.29 -9.65
C ILE A 62 -0.48 9.62 -10.20
N ARG A 63 0.63 9.74 -9.46
CA ARG A 63 1.87 9.02 -9.76
C ARG A 63 2.26 8.26 -8.52
N THR A 64 1.98 6.97 -8.55
CA THR A 64 2.35 6.05 -7.47
C THR A 64 3.24 4.92 -7.98
N SER A 65 3.54 4.92 -9.27
CA SER A 65 4.50 4.03 -9.91
C SER A 65 5.77 4.80 -10.28
N GLY A 66 6.92 4.37 -9.75
CA GLY A 66 8.24 4.92 -10.01
C GLY A 66 9.29 4.26 -9.11
N LEU A 67 10.44 3.86 -9.68
CA LEU A 67 11.60 3.43 -8.90
C LEU A 67 12.22 4.70 -8.29
N ILE A 68 11.97 4.95 -7.01
CA ILE A 68 12.80 5.88 -6.24
C ILE A 68 13.98 5.06 -5.73
N ASP A 69 15.19 5.54 -5.94
CA ASP A 69 16.40 4.84 -5.53
C ASP A 69 16.42 4.74 -3.99
N PRO A 70 16.66 3.56 -3.40
CA PRO A 70 16.75 3.41 -1.94
C PRO A 70 17.73 4.38 -1.28
N SER A 71 18.79 4.80 -1.98
CA SER A 71 19.78 5.76 -1.49
C SER A 71 19.22 7.20 -1.35
N GLU A 72 18.13 7.53 -2.04
CA GLU A 72 17.43 8.82 -1.94
C GLU A 72 16.40 8.83 -0.80
N LEU A 73 15.99 7.65 -0.30
CA LEU A 73 14.95 7.51 0.74
C LEU A 73 15.45 7.74 2.17
N GLY A 74 16.74 8.03 2.36
CA GLY A 74 17.32 8.44 3.65
C GLY A 74 17.30 7.38 4.75
N GLY A 75 17.00 6.13 4.41
CA GLY A 75 17.00 5.00 5.34
C GLY A 75 18.30 4.18 5.29
N ASP A 76 18.52 3.38 6.33
CA ASP A 76 19.65 2.45 6.43
C ASP A 76 19.67 1.46 5.23
N ALA A 77 20.81 0.79 5.01
CA ALA A 77 21.05 -0.15 3.92
C ALA A 77 20.05 -1.33 3.80
N ASP A 78 19.13 -1.47 4.76
CA ASP A 78 18.05 -2.46 4.79
C ASP A 78 16.73 -1.98 4.15
N CYS A 79 16.67 -0.76 3.59
CA CYS A 79 15.48 -0.27 2.89
C CYS A 79 15.23 -1.02 1.58
N GLN A 80 14.10 -1.75 1.52
CA GLN A 80 13.60 -2.35 0.28
C GLN A 80 13.23 -1.25 -0.73
N PRO A 81 13.45 -1.46 -2.04
CA PRO A 81 13.04 -0.51 -3.06
C PRO A 81 11.52 -0.30 -3.01
N TYR A 82 11.10 0.96 -3.17
CA TYR A 82 9.69 1.31 -3.15
C TYR A 82 8.93 0.56 -4.26
N GLU A 83 8.01 -0.31 -3.85
CA GLU A 83 7.07 -0.98 -4.74
C GLU A 83 5.65 -0.70 -4.27
N ALA A 84 4.84 -0.12 -5.16
CA ALA A 84 3.43 0.12 -4.85
C ALA A 84 2.64 -1.18 -5.03
N ILE A 85 1.81 -1.50 -4.02
CA ILE A 85 0.89 -2.64 -4.09
C ILE A 85 -0.01 -2.56 -5.34
N HIS A 86 -0.32 -3.73 -5.91
CA HIS A 86 -1.19 -3.87 -7.06
C HIS A 86 -2.62 -3.43 -6.77
N TYR A 87 -3.25 -2.73 -7.72
CA TYR A 87 -4.65 -2.29 -7.59
C TYR A 87 -5.63 -3.44 -7.33
N ARG A 88 -5.40 -4.63 -7.90
CA ARG A 88 -6.26 -5.80 -7.67
C ARG A 88 -6.16 -6.35 -6.25
N CYS A 89 -4.97 -6.29 -5.65
CA CYS A 89 -4.81 -6.65 -4.25
C CYS A 89 -5.53 -5.63 -3.37
N LEU A 90 -5.42 -4.33 -3.69
CA LEU A 90 -6.17 -3.28 -2.99
C LEU A 90 -7.68 -3.46 -3.10
N GLU A 91 -8.21 -3.78 -4.28
CA GLU A 91 -9.63 -4.11 -4.43
C GLU A 91 -10.05 -5.25 -3.49
N THR A 92 -9.27 -6.33 -3.46
CA THR A 92 -9.48 -7.47 -2.54
C THR A 92 -9.45 -7.04 -1.06
N ILE A 93 -8.50 -6.19 -0.68
CA ILE A 93 -8.37 -5.66 0.69
C ILE A 93 -9.58 -4.80 1.06
N MET A 94 -10.01 -3.91 0.16
CA MET A 94 -11.15 -3.04 0.42
C MET A 94 -12.47 -3.82 0.47
N ASP A 95 -12.61 -4.89 -0.31
CA ASP A 95 -13.76 -5.80 -0.25
C ASP A 95 -13.76 -6.59 1.07
N TYR A 96 -12.59 -7.03 1.54
CA TYR A 96 -12.44 -7.67 2.85
C TYR A 96 -12.82 -6.73 4.01
N PHE A 97 -12.41 -5.47 3.92
CA PHE A 97 -12.75 -4.47 4.94
C PHE A 97 -14.18 -3.94 4.85
N ASP A 98 -14.88 -4.03 3.72
CA ASP A 98 -16.28 -3.61 3.53
C ASP A 98 -16.69 -2.42 4.43
N PRO A 99 -16.10 -1.23 4.23
CA PRO A 99 -16.14 -0.17 5.22
C PRO A 99 -17.49 0.52 5.29
N SER A 100 -17.84 0.96 6.50
CA SER A 100 -19.02 1.80 6.77
C SER A 100 -18.60 3.27 7.00
N PRO A 101 -19.28 4.26 6.36
CA PRO A 101 -18.86 5.67 6.33
C PRO A 101 -18.84 6.37 7.68
N ASP A 102 -19.64 5.90 8.64
CA ASP A 102 -19.76 6.54 9.96
C ASP A 102 -18.92 5.86 11.03
N ARG A 103 -18.31 4.72 10.71
CA ARG A 103 -17.63 3.87 11.69
C ARG A 103 -16.16 3.69 11.35
N ASP A 104 -15.88 3.25 10.13
CA ASP A 104 -14.61 2.60 9.86
C ASP A 104 -13.49 3.60 9.57
N VAL A 105 -12.34 3.36 10.21
CA VAL A 105 -11.13 4.15 10.04
C VAL A 105 -10.00 3.21 9.66
N LEU A 106 -9.39 3.48 8.50
CA LEU A 106 -8.23 2.74 8.03
C LEU A 106 -6.93 3.42 8.49
N LEU A 107 -6.01 2.60 8.99
CA LEU A 107 -4.60 2.94 9.18
C LEU A 107 -3.73 2.11 8.23
N ASP A 108 -2.97 2.78 7.37
CA ASP A 108 -2.02 2.22 6.43
C ASP A 108 -0.58 2.51 6.90
N TYR A 109 0.14 1.47 7.33
CA TYR A 109 1.54 1.57 7.73
C TYR A 109 2.46 1.35 6.53
N GLY A 110 3.40 2.28 6.30
CA GLY A 110 4.27 2.26 5.12
C GLY A 110 3.53 2.74 3.87
N SER A 111 2.76 3.83 4.01
CA SER A 111 1.83 4.29 2.97
C SER A 111 2.51 4.76 1.68
N GLY A 112 3.83 5.03 1.72
CA GLY A 112 4.63 5.43 0.58
C GLY A 112 4.05 6.64 -0.16
N MET A 113 3.93 6.56 -1.50
CA MET A 113 3.28 7.61 -2.31
C MET A 113 1.74 7.63 -2.20
N GLY A 114 1.15 6.90 -1.25
CA GLY A 114 -0.26 7.00 -0.88
C GLY A 114 -1.23 6.20 -1.73
N ARG A 115 -0.79 5.20 -2.51
CA ARG A 115 -1.70 4.42 -3.36
C ARG A 115 -2.81 3.73 -2.56
N ALA A 116 -2.46 3.01 -1.51
CA ALA A 116 -3.41 2.30 -0.67
C ALA A 116 -4.35 3.28 0.06
N VAL A 117 -3.79 4.35 0.65
CA VAL A 117 -4.56 5.48 1.21
C VAL A 117 -5.59 6.04 0.22
N ILE A 118 -5.18 6.32 -1.01
CA ILE A 118 -6.07 6.88 -2.04
C ILE A 118 -7.16 5.89 -2.40
N VAL A 119 -6.82 4.62 -2.64
CA VAL A 119 -7.82 3.59 -2.97
C VAL A 119 -8.80 3.38 -1.83
N ALA A 120 -8.34 3.41 -0.57
CA ALA A 120 -9.19 3.40 0.59
C ALA A 120 -10.10 4.63 0.65
N ALA A 121 -9.59 5.83 0.37
CA ALA A 121 -10.38 7.05 0.38
C ALA A 121 -11.43 7.13 -0.75
N LEU A 122 -11.33 6.29 -1.79
CA LEU A 122 -12.39 6.08 -2.78
C LEU A 122 -13.53 5.17 -2.26
N ARG A 123 -13.38 4.58 -1.08
CA ARG A 123 -14.39 3.78 -0.39
C ARG A 123 -14.98 4.60 0.76
N PRO A 124 -16.18 4.24 1.27
CA PRO A 124 -16.84 5.00 2.32
C PRO A 124 -16.22 4.68 3.69
N PHE A 125 -14.93 4.98 3.89
CA PHE A 125 -14.35 5.08 5.23
C PHE A 125 -14.68 6.43 5.83
N ARG A 126 -14.83 6.48 7.16
CA ARG A 126 -14.97 7.74 7.89
C ARG A 126 -13.68 8.55 7.84
N ARG A 127 -12.54 7.88 8.01
CA ARG A 127 -11.20 8.47 7.99
C ARG A 127 -10.17 7.48 7.46
N VAL A 128 -9.16 7.99 6.75
CA VAL A 128 -8.02 7.19 6.29
C VAL A 128 -6.72 7.86 6.72
N ILE A 129 -5.83 7.09 7.34
CA ILE A 129 -4.53 7.55 7.84
C ILE A 129 -3.43 6.75 7.15
N GLY A 130 -2.48 7.43 6.52
CA GLY A 130 -1.23 6.84 6.05
C GLY A 130 -0.06 7.29 6.91
N VAL A 131 0.73 6.34 7.41
CA VAL A 131 1.98 6.59 8.14
C VAL A 131 3.14 6.21 7.23
N GLU A 132 4.10 7.12 7.07
CA GLU A 132 5.26 6.95 6.20
C GLU A 132 6.51 7.59 6.83
N LEU A 133 7.64 6.89 6.78
CA LEU A 133 8.91 7.37 7.34
C LEU A 133 9.55 8.43 6.43
N SER A 134 9.55 8.18 5.11
CA SER A 134 10.17 9.07 4.14
C SER A 134 9.35 10.36 3.96
N ALA A 135 9.98 11.49 4.26
CA ALA A 135 9.39 12.81 4.03
C ALA A 135 9.11 13.07 2.54
N GLU A 136 9.94 12.52 1.65
CA GLU A 136 9.77 12.65 0.21
C GLU A 136 8.55 11.86 -0.28
N LEU A 137 8.44 10.58 0.09
CA LEU A 137 7.28 9.75 -0.25
C LEU A 137 5.99 10.35 0.32
N SER A 138 6.03 10.80 1.57
CA SER A 138 4.92 11.50 2.21
C SER A 138 4.50 12.77 1.46
N ALA A 139 5.46 13.57 0.97
CA ALA A 139 5.17 14.76 0.19
C ALA A 139 4.51 14.40 -1.15
N ALA A 140 5.02 13.37 -1.84
CA ALA A 140 4.43 12.83 -3.05
C ALA A 140 3.00 12.30 -2.81
N ALA A 141 2.76 11.61 -1.69
CA ALA A 141 1.42 11.14 -1.29
C ALA A 141 0.43 12.28 -1.09
N ARG A 142 0.85 13.35 -0.40
CA ARG A 142 0.02 14.55 -0.22
C ARG A 142 -0.32 15.21 -1.55
N GLU A 143 0.64 15.31 -2.47
CA GLU A 143 0.41 15.84 -3.81
C GLU A 143 -0.56 14.96 -4.62
N ASN A 144 -0.39 13.64 -4.58
CA ASN A 144 -1.31 12.70 -5.20
C ASN A 144 -2.74 12.87 -4.65
N LEU A 145 -2.90 12.97 -3.32
CA LEU A 145 -4.18 13.22 -2.66
C LEU A 145 -4.84 14.53 -3.12
N ARG A 146 -4.07 15.62 -3.25
CA ARG A 146 -4.61 16.90 -3.76
C ARG A 146 -5.23 16.74 -5.14
N ARG A 147 -4.60 15.96 -6.02
CA ARG A 147 -5.07 15.71 -7.40
C ARG A 147 -6.36 14.91 -7.46
N VAL A 148 -6.58 13.99 -6.51
CA VAL A 148 -7.77 13.12 -6.49
C VAL A 148 -8.87 13.58 -5.55
N SER A 149 -8.66 14.63 -4.76
CA SER A 149 -9.56 15.10 -3.69
C SER A 149 -11.04 15.16 -4.08
N ARG A 150 -11.37 15.63 -5.30
CA ARG A 150 -12.76 15.72 -5.81
C ARG A 150 -13.42 14.39 -6.14
N LYS A 151 -12.66 13.29 -6.19
CA LYS A 151 -13.13 11.93 -6.52
C LYS A 151 -13.30 11.05 -5.28
N LEU A 152 -12.85 11.52 -4.11
CA LEU A 152 -12.85 10.73 -2.88
C LEU A 152 -14.24 10.67 -2.24
N HIS A 153 -14.55 9.53 -1.62
CA HIS A 153 -15.73 9.37 -0.76
C HIS A 153 -15.41 9.68 0.71
N CYS A 154 -14.18 9.41 1.14
CA CYS A 154 -13.65 9.81 2.43
C CYS A 154 -12.99 11.20 2.31
N HIS A 155 -13.41 12.15 3.15
CA HIS A 155 -12.88 13.51 3.14
C HIS A 155 -11.89 13.80 4.27
N ASP A 156 -11.80 12.92 5.28
CA ASP A 156 -10.79 12.97 6.33
C ASP A 156 -9.65 12.00 5.98
N VAL A 157 -8.67 12.51 5.24
CA VAL A 157 -7.52 11.72 4.79
C VAL A 157 -6.22 12.39 5.24
N GLN A 158 -5.38 11.64 5.95
CA GLN A 158 -4.18 12.16 6.60
C GLN A 158 -2.94 11.38 6.15
N ILE A 159 -1.85 12.10 5.86
CA ILE A 159 -0.52 11.52 5.63
C ILE A 159 0.41 12.06 6.72
N ILE A 160 0.87 11.16 7.58
CA ILE A 160 1.69 11.45 8.75
C ILE A 160 3.12 10.99 8.43
N THR A 161 4.06 11.94 8.47
CA THR A 161 5.48 11.67 8.26
C THR A 161 6.13 11.39 9.61
N THR A 162 6.31 10.12 9.95
CA THR A 162 6.89 9.70 11.23
C THR A 162 7.40 8.26 11.12
N ASP A 163 8.30 7.89 12.02
CA ASP A 163 8.64 6.49 12.23
C ASP A 163 7.41 5.73 12.76
N ALA A 164 7.14 4.55 12.20
CA ALA A 164 6.04 3.70 12.65
C ALA A 164 6.22 3.19 14.08
N ARG A 165 7.47 3.13 14.58
CA ARG A 165 7.80 2.84 15.99
C ARG A 165 7.31 3.91 16.94
N ASP A 166 7.08 5.13 16.47
CA ASP A 166 6.67 6.27 17.29
C ASP A 166 5.20 6.63 17.09
N TYR A 167 4.48 5.91 16.22
CA TYR A 167 3.10 6.22 15.91
C TYR A 167 2.11 5.48 16.82
N GLU A 168 1.46 6.24 17.70
CA GLU A 168 0.37 5.76 18.55
C GLU A 168 -0.91 5.51 17.73
N VAL A 169 -1.46 4.30 17.81
CA VAL A 169 -2.67 3.92 17.06
C VAL A 169 -3.90 4.58 17.69
N PRO A 170 -4.64 5.45 16.97
CA PRO A 170 -5.84 6.10 17.50
C PRO A 170 -6.91 5.09 17.94
N GLN A 171 -7.59 5.39 19.04
CA GLN A 171 -8.62 4.53 19.66
C GLN A 171 -9.83 4.22 18.76
N ASP A 172 -9.99 4.93 17.64
CA ASP A 172 -11.08 4.78 16.68
C ASP A 172 -10.66 4.09 15.38
N VAL A 173 -9.41 3.62 15.26
CA VAL A 173 -8.96 2.78 14.14
C VAL A 173 -9.62 1.41 14.19
N THR A 174 -10.30 1.00 13.11
CA THR A 174 -11.02 -0.28 13.01
C THR A 174 -10.48 -1.19 11.90
N ALA A 175 -9.64 -0.67 11.02
CA ALA A 175 -8.97 -1.41 9.97
C ALA A 175 -7.49 -1.02 9.93
N VAL A 176 -6.59 -2.01 9.90
CA VAL A 176 -5.15 -1.79 9.76
C VAL A 176 -4.65 -2.55 8.53
N PHE A 177 -3.87 -1.88 7.71
CA PHE A 177 -3.22 -2.48 6.55
C PHE A 177 -1.70 -2.33 6.66
N LEU A 178 -1.01 -3.44 6.40
CA LEU A 178 0.45 -3.53 6.37
C LEU A 178 0.87 -4.29 5.11
N PHE A 179 1.61 -3.62 4.22
CA PHE A 179 2.21 -4.27 3.05
C PHE A 179 3.73 -4.28 3.12
N ASN A 180 4.26 -5.40 3.62
CA ASN A 180 5.69 -5.63 3.86
C ASN A 180 6.42 -4.40 4.45
N PRO A 181 5.84 -3.66 5.40
CA PRO A 181 6.38 -2.34 5.69
C PRO A 181 7.68 -2.44 6.49
N PHE A 182 7.86 -3.52 7.28
CA PHE A 182 8.86 -3.62 8.33
C PHE A 182 9.33 -5.05 8.56
N THR A 183 10.55 -5.22 9.04
CA THR A 183 11.06 -6.48 9.62
C THR A 183 11.60 -6.22 11.03
N GLY A 184 11.77 -7.27 11.82
CA GLY A 184 12.39 -7.21 13.15
C GLY A 184 11.71 -6.23 14.11
N SER A 185 12.50 -5.38 14.76
CA SER A 185 12.07 -4.54 15.88
C SER A 185 10.99 -3.51 15.51
N VAL A 186 10.95 -3.04 14.25
CA VAL A 186 9.93 -2.10 13.80
C VAL A 186 8.55 -2.79 13.72
N LEU A 187 8.51 -4.02 13.20
CA LEU A 187 7.26 -4.80 13.14
C LEU A 187 6.74 -5.13 14.53
N GLU A 188 7.64 -5.51 15.45
CA GLU A 188 7.30 -5.76 16.86
C GLU A 188 6.75 -4.51 17.56
N ALA A 189 7.34 -3.33 17.30
CA ALA A 189 6.83 -2.07 17.83
C ALA A 189 5.42 -1.77 17.31
N VAL A 190 5.17 -1.96 16.01
CA VAL A 190 3.83 -1.74 15.41
C VAL A 190 2.80 -2.71 15.97
N GLN A 191 3.14 -4.00 16.08
CA GLN A 191 2.27 -5.00 16.72
C GLN A 191 1.92 -4.60 18.16
N ASN A 192 2.90 -4.09 18.91
CA ASN A 192 2.68 -3.60 20.27
C ASN A 192 1.79 -2.36 20.33
N HIS A 193 1.94 -1.38 19.43
CA HIS A 193 1.06 -0.21 19.40
C HIS A 193 -0.39 -0.57 19.06
N ILE A 194 -0.61 -1.49 18.11
CA ILE A 194 -1.96 -1.99 17.78
C ILE A 194 -2.55 -2.70 18.99
N ARG A 195 -1.80 -3.62 19.61
CA ARG A 195 -2.23 -4.36 20.81
C ARG A 195 -2.55 -3.41 21.97
N GLN A 196 -1.67 -2.46 22.25
CA GLN A 196 -1.83 -1.50 23.35
C GLN A 196 -3.08 -0.64 23.15
N SER A 197 -3.28 -0.12 21.94
CA SER A 197 -4.49 0.63 21.60
C SER A 197 -5.76 -0.19 21.76
N LEU A 198 -5.73 -1.50 21.47
CA LEU A 198 -6.85 -2.41 21.72
C LEU A 198 -7.06 -2.74 23.20
N ALA A 199 -5.98 -2.86 23.97
CA ALA A 199 -6.04 -3.10 25.41
C ALA A 199 -6.65 -1.90 26.15
N ASP A 200 -6.23 -0.69 25.80
CA ASP A 200 -6.71 0.56 26.40
C ASP A 200 -8.14 0.89 25.94
N HIS A 201 -8.45 0.59 24.67
CA HIS A 201 -9.73 0.89 24.05
C HIS A 201 -10.27 -0.30 23.23
N PRO A 202 -10.86 -1.32 23.88
CA PRO A 202 -11.39 -2.51 23.21
C PRO A 202 -12.43 -2.18 22.14
N ARG A 203 -12.25 -2.71 20.93
CA ARG A 203 -13.13 -2.47 19.77
C ARG A 203 -12.93 -3.52 18.68
N PRO A 204 -13.91 -3.71 17.77
CA PRO A 204 -13.70 -4.50 16.56
C PRO A 204 -12.57 -3.90 15.71
N LEU A 205 -11.54 -4.70 15.45
CA LEU A 205 -10.44 -4.33 14.56
C LEU A 205 -10.15 -5.48 13.59
N ARG A 206 -10.02 -5.14 12.32
CA ARG A 206 -9.58 -6.04 11.26
C ARG A 206 -8.21 -5.62 10.78
N LEU A 207 -7.38 -6.59 10.46
CA LEU A 207 -6.01 -6.34 10.00
C LEU A 207 -5.76 -7.13 8.73
N VAL A 208 -5.16 -6.52 7.72
CA VAL A 208 -4.61 -7.23 6.58
C VAL A 208 -3.10 -7.06 6.59
N TYR A 209 -2.40 -8.19 6.66
CA TYR A 209 -0.94 -8.24 6.54
C TYR A 209 -0.58 -8.96 5.25
N MET A 210 0.26 -8.31 4.46
CA MET A 210 0.79 -8.85 3.23
C MET A 210 2.31 -8.90 3.31
N HIS A 211 2.89 -10.09 3.15
CA HIS A 211 4.31 -10.34 3.38
C HIS A 211 4.90 -11.32 2.36
N PRO A 212 6.23 -11.33 2.13
CA PRO A 212 6.90 -12.33 1.30
C PRO A 212 6.66 -13.75 1.81
N MET A 213 6.41 -14.71 0.90
CA MET A 213 6.08 -16.09 1.25
C MET A 213 7.20 -16.81 2.02
N HIS A 214 8.46 -16.39 1.82
CA HIS A 214 9.63 -16.97 2.49
C HIS A 214 9.91 -16.36 3.87
N GLN A 215 9.20 -15.30 4.24
CA GLN A 215 9.33 -14.69 5.56
C GLN A 215 8.32 -15.30 6.53
N GLU A 216 8.75 -15.44 7.78
CA GLU A 216 7.89 -15.89 8.85
C GLU A 216 6.80 -14.85 9.14
N ASN A 217 5.55 -15.31 9.30
CA ASN A 217 4.44 -14.44 9.64
C ASN A 217 4.26 -14.36 11.16
N THR A 218 4.82 -13.34 11.78
CA THR A 218 4.78 -13.16 13.24
C THR A 218 3.38 -12.87 13.78
N PHE A 219 2.45 -12.36 12.96
CA PHE A 219 1.07 -12.11 13.39
C PHE A 219 0.31 -13.41 13.73
N ASP A 220 0.71 -14.55 13.17
CA ASP A 220 0.08 -15.84 13.49
C ASP A 220 0.37 -16.34 14.92
N ARG A 221 1.35 -15.72 15.61
CA ARG A 221 1.73 -16.08 16.98
C ARG A 221 1.10 -15.19 18.04
N LEU A 222 0.40 -14.13 17.64
CA LEU A 222 -0.21 -13.17 18.56
C LEU A 222 -1.56 -13.70 19.02
N GLU A 223 -1.74 -13.92 20.33
CA GLU A 223 -2.95 -14.57 20.86
C GLU A 223 -4.19 -13.67 20.75
N TRP A 224 -3.96 -12.35 20.67
CA TRP A 224 -4.97 -11.33 20.42
C TRP A 224 -5.41 -11.19 18.96
N LEU A 225 -4.87 -12.01 18.04
CA LEU A 225 -5.32 -12.08 16.66
C LEU A 225 -5.80 -13.48 16.29
N GLU A 226 -6.92 -13.54 15.58
CA GLU A 226 -7.40 -14.73 14.92
C GLU A 226 -7.27 -14.57 13.41
N ARG A 227 -6.68 -15.56 12.75
CA ARG A 227 -6.64 -15.60 11.29
C ARG A 227 -8.04 -15.81 10.76
N ASP A 228 -8.49 -14.86 9.94
CA ASP A 228 -9.83 -14.84 9.40
C ASP A 228 -9.90 -15.37 7.98
N ALA A 229 -8.99 -14.92 7.11
CA ALA A 229 -8.97 -15.31 5.71
C ALA A 229 -7.57 -15.29 5.12
N ARG A 230 -7.31 -16.18 4.15
CA ARG A 230 -6.21 -16.02 3.21
C ARG A 230 -6.75 -15.35 1.96
N LEU A 231 -6.23 -14.17 1.62
CA LEU A 231 -6.75 -13.34 0.55
C LEU A 231 -5.98 -13.57 -0.76
N PRO A 232 -6.64 -13.53 -1.93
CA PRO A 232 -5.98 -13.63 -3.23
C PRO A 232 -4.96 -12.49 -3.48
N THR A 233 -3.78 -12.82 -3.98
CA THR A 233 -2.69 -11.87 -4.29
C THR A 233 -2.64 -11.49 -5.78
N ALA A 234 -3.77 -11.63 -6.47
CA ALA A 234 -3.91 -11.45 -7.91
C ALA A 234 -2.88 -12.27 -8.73
N ASP A 235 -1.84 -11.62 -9.24
CA ASP A 235 -0.77 -12.22 -10.05
C ASP A 235 0.59 -12.23 -9.33
N TRP A 236 0.64 -11.87 -8.03
CA TRP A 236 1.87 -11.95 -7.21
C TRP A 236 1.96 -13.30 -6.51
N ASP A 237 2.87 -14.14 -7.02
CA ASP A 237 3.03 -15.53 -6.60
C ASP A 237 4.01 -15.70 -5.42
N ASP A 238 4.80 -14.67 -5.09
CA ASP A 238 5.88 -14.68 -4.10
C ASP A 238 5.50 -14.03 -2.75
N VAL A 239 4.24 -13.63 -2.60
CA VAL A 239 3.70 -12.99 -1.40
C VAL A 239 2.48 -13.75 -0.88
N VAL A 240 2.19 -13.56 0.40
CA VAL A 240 1.01 -14.06 1.08
C VAL A 240 0.27 -12.86 1.65
N MET A 241 -1.05 -12.84 1.48
CA MET A 241 -1.93 -11.82 2.04
C MET A 241 -2.94 -12.48 2.98
N VAL A 242 -2.95 -12.06 4.23
CA VAL A 242 -3.74 -12.68 5.30
C VAL A 242 -4.56 -11.61 6.01
N GLY A 243 -5.87 -11.87 6.14
CA GLY A 243 -6.79 -11.10 6.95
C GLY A 243 -6.90 -11.69 8.36
N TYR A 244 -6.96 -10.82 9.36
CA TYR A 244 -7.11 -11.14 10.77
C TYR A 244 -8.24 -10.34 11.39
N ARG A 245 -8.84 -10.91 12.45
CA ARG A 245 -9.70 -10.20 13.39
C ARG A 245 -9.01 -10.13 14.74
N ALA A 246 -9.05 -8.97 15.37
CA ALA A 246 -8.58 -8.82 16.74
C ALA A 246 -9.58 -9.42 17.74
N ILE A 247 -9.05 -9.94 18.84
CA ILE A 247 -9.76 -10.40 20.03
C ILE A 247 -9.38 -9.44 21.17
N PRO A 248 -10.11 -8.33 21.36
CA PRO A 248 -9.70 -7.25 22.26
C PRO A 248 -9.49 -7.70 23.71
N GLU A 249 -10.26 -8.68 24.18
CA GLU A 249 -10.15 -9.22 25.54
C GLU A 249 -8.78 -9.85 25.80
N ARG A 250 -8.17 -10.46 24.76
CA ARG A 250 -6.84 -11.08 24.84
C ARG A 250 -5.71 -10.06 24.72
N ALA A 251 -5.94 -8.95 24.02
CA ALA A 251 -4.96 -7.88 23.86
C ALA A 251 -4.54 -7.27 25.22
N ALA A 252 -5.48 -7.19 26.17
CA ALA A 252 -5.24 -6.68 27.53
C ALA A 252 -4.47 -7.64 28.43
N THR A 253 -4.53 -8.95 28.17
CA THR A 253 -3.92 -9.99 29.01
C THR A 253 -2.57 -10.48 28.51
N GLU A 254 -2.26 -10.29 27.23
CA GLU A 254 -0.99 -10.72 26.65
C GLU A 254 0.17 -9.89 27.25
N PRO A 255 1.17 -10.53 27.88
CA PRO A 255 2.27 -9.80 28.50
C PRO A 255 3.04 -9.01 27.44
N HIS A 256 3.37 -7.75 27.75
CA HIS A 256 4.28 -6.95 26.92
C HIS A 256 5.55 -7.78 26.64
N THR A 257 5.76 -8.15 25.38
CA THR A 257 6.98 -8.83 24.92
C THR A 257 8.25 -8.02 25.21
N ALA A 258 8.12 -6.72 25.49
CA ALA A 258 9.19 -5.85 25.98
C ALA A 258 9.81 -6.29 27.33
N ARG A 259 9.11 -7.07 28.16
CA ARG A 259 9.66 -7.53 29.47
C ARG A 259 10.54 -8.78 29.37
N ALA A 260 10.61 -9.45 28.23
CA ALA A 260 11.43 -10.65 28.06
C ALA A 260 12.93 -10.36 27.80
N ILE A 261 13.29 -9.14 27.37
CA ILE A 261 14.67 -8.81 26.99
C ILE A 261 15.51 -8.34 28.20
N LEU A 262 14.89 -7.70 29.20
CA LEU A 262 15.63 -7.21 30.38
C LEU A 262 15.99 -8.30 31.40
N CYS A 263 15.35 -9.48 31.35
CA CYS A 263 15.59 -10.56 32.32
C CYS A 263 16.67 -11.57 31.89
N GLN A 264 17.28 -11.41 30.70
CA GLN A 264 18.41 -12.22 30.24
C GLN A 264 19.77 -11.52 30.41
N ASN A 265 19.80 -10.21 30.67
CA ASN A 265 21.05 -9.45 30.85
C ASN A 265 21.48 -9.26 32.32
N GLU A 266 20.71 -9.77 33.30
CA GLU A 266 21.10 -9.74 34.73
C GLU A 266 21.61 -11.10 35.24
N ARG A 267 21.88 -12.05 34.34
CA ARG A 267 22.49 -13.35 34.69
C ARG A 267 23.74 -13.63 33.86
N HIS A 268 24.72 -12.73 33.89
CA HIS A 268 26.13 -13.02 33.63
C HIS A 268 26.99 -12.22 34.62
#